data_AF-A0A1D7XZF9-F1
#
_entry.id   AF-A0A1D7XZF9-F1
#
_cell.length_a   1.000
_cell.length_b   1.000
_cell.length_c   1.000
_cell.angle_alpha   90.00
_cell.angle_beta   90.00
_cell.angle_gamma   90.00
#
_symmetry.space_group_name_H-M   'P 1'
#
loop_
_entity.id
_entity.type
_entity.pdbx_description
1 polymer ?
#
loop_
_entity_poly.entity_id
_entity_poly.type
_entity_poly.pdbx_seq_one_letter_code
_entity_poly.pdbx_strand_id
1 'polypeptide(L)'
;MSVNNFFHKDISFLSEHRKWLINYLKLYNRPQSIIDVYLWAYDYCVQNPDSYDGATMTEDLAFHGLEPEAMLHDVLYVALNVAGNFKHQYIADLIIKKEMEAHKKSSIETGKRFYLLLLKIPLFVPYAYIIKNRKMSIDDKKEMQNLKELFLKDYKVNWKRELKWVAVVIIIILIVLFRVDVNNLIKLFF
;
A
#
# COMPACT_ATOMS: atom_id res chain seq x y z
N MET A 1 -5.21 19.11 0.57
CA MET A 1 -5.05 17.85 -0.20
C MET A 1 -6.00 17.93 -1.38
N SER A 2 -5.52 17.85 -2.61
CA SER A 2 -6.41 17.67 -3.75
C SER A 2 -7.00 16.26 -3.65
N VAL A 3 -8.32 16.15 -3.54
CA VAL A 3 -9.00 14.85 -3.57
C VAL A 3 -8.82 14.27 -4.96
N ASN A 4 -8.31 13.04 -5.06
CA ASN A 4 -8.21 12.36 -6.35
C ASN A 4 -9.63 12.12 -6.88
N ASN A 5 -9.98 12.74 -8.01
CA ASN A 5 -11.34 12.68 -8.58
C ASN A 5 -11.47 11.61 -9.69
N PHE A 6 -10.54 10.66 -9.77
CA PHE A 6 -10.51 9.66 -10.83
C PHE A 6 -11.83 8.89 -10.96
N PHE A 7 -12.39 8.38 -9.85
CA PHE A 7 -13.63 7.60 -9.83
C PHE A 7 -14.91 8.43 -9.87
N HIS A 8 -14.79 9.76 -9.87
CA HIS A 8 -15.93 10.68 -10.07
C HIS A 8 -16.20 10.99 -11.56
N LYS A 9 -15.38 10.45 -12.47
CA LYS A 9 -15.54 10.61 -13.92
C LYS A 9 -16.69 9.76 -14.46
N ASP A 10 -17.10 10.03 -15.69
CA ASP A 10 -18.23 9.35 -16.31
C ASP A 10 -17.98 7.85 -16.59
N ILE A 11 -19.06 7.10 -16.78
CA ILE A 11 -19.02 5.65 -16.98
C ILE A 11 -18.22 5.25 -18.23
N SER A 12 -18.24 6.06 -19.30
CA SER A 12 -17.46 5.74 -20.51
C SER A 12 -15.98 5.79 -20.21
N PHE A 13 -15.52 6.88 -19.57
CA PHE A 13 -14.14 7.02 -19.10
C PHE A 13 -13.73 5.85 -18.18
N LEU A 14 -14.58 5.51 -17.21
CA LEU A 14 -14.29 4.43 -16.26
C LEU A 14 -14.30 3.04 -16.93
N SER A 15 -15.13 2.81 -17.94
CA SER A 15 -15.14 1.55 -18.69
C SER A 15 -13.85 1.35 -19.50
N GLU A 16 -13.35 2.43 -20.13
CA GLU A 16 -12.07 2.41 -20.83
C GLU A 16 -10.90 2.15 -19.88
N HIS A 17 -10.89 2.81 -18.72
CA HIS A 17 -9.83 2.62 -17.72
C HIS A 17 -9.85 1.23 -17.08
N ARG A 18 -11.04 0.62 -16.94
CA ARG A 18 -11.14 -0.78 -16.51
C ARG A 18 -10.46 -1.72 -17.51
N LYS A 19 -10.62 -1.48 -18.82
CA LYS A 19 -9.92 -2.25 -19.87
C LYS A 19 -8.41 -2.01 -19.83
N TRP A 20 -8.00 -0.75 -19.63
CA TRP A 20 -6.59 -0.40 -19.45
C TRP A 20 -5.97 -1.14 -18.25
N LEU A 21 -6.66 -1.18 -17.10
CA LEU A 21 -6.17 -1.87 -15.89
C LEU A 21 -5.91 -3.36 -16.16
N ILE A 22 -6.80 -4.04 -16.89
CA ILE A 22 -6.61 -5.44 -17.30
C ILE A 22 -5.35 -5.58 -18.15
N ASN A 23 -5.16 -4.70 -19.13
CA ASN A 23 -3.99 -4.74 -20.02
C ASN A 23 -2.70 -4.43 -19.26
N TYR A 24 -2.73 -3.47 -18.33
CA TYR A 24 -1.62 -3.15 -17.43
C TYR A 24 -1.18 -4.37 -16.61
N LEU A 25 -2.12 -5.05 -15.95
CA LEU A 25 -1.80 -6.22 -15.13
C LEU A 25 -1.30 -7.41 -15.97
N LYS A 26 -1.86 -7.60 -17.17
CA LYS A 26 -1.38 -8.60 -18.13
C LYS A 26 0.04 -8.31 -18.63
N LEU A 27 0.37 -7.04 -18.87
CA LEU A 27 1.73 -6.63 -19.25
C LEU A 27 2.78 -7.03 -18.19
N TYR A 28 2.38 -7.01 -16.92
CA TYR A 28 3.22 -7.47 -15.80
C TYR A 28 3.04 -8.96 -15.44
N ASN A 29 2.44 -9.76 -16.32
CA ASN A 29 2.24 -11.20 -16.16
C ASN A 29 1.53 -11.57 -14.85
N ARG A 30 0.58 -10.75 -14.38
CA ARG A 30 -0.22 -11.10 -13.21
C ARG A 30 -1.21 -12.23 -13.55
N PRO A 31 -1.35 -13.24 -12.68
CA PRO A 31 -2.30 -14.32 -12.91
C PRO A 31 -3.75 -13.81 -12.81
N GLN A 32 -4.69 -14.52 -13.44
CA GLN A 32 -6.09 -14.09 -13.49
C GLN A 32 -6.69 -13.86 -12.09
N SER A 33 -6.36 -14.70 -11.11
CA SER A 33 -6.82 -14.54 -9.73
C SER A 33 -6.41 -13.20 -9.08
N ILE A 34 -5.24 -12.66 -9.44
CA ILE A 34 -4.80 -11.33 -8.96
C ILE A 34 -5.54 -10.24 -9.73
N ILE A 35 -5.72 -10.42 -11.05
CA ILE A 35 -6.48 -9.49 -11.88
C ILE A 35 -7.91 -9.36 -11.34
N ASP A 36 -8.55 -10.45 -10.95
CA ASP A 36 -9.90 -10.45 -10.40
C ASP A 36 -10.01 -9.63 -9.10
N VAL A 37 -8.98 -9.67 -8.24
CA VAL A 37 -8.93 -8.82 -7.02
C VAL A 37 -8.78 -7.35 -7.38
N TYR A 38 -7.96 -7.01 -8.36
CA TYR A 38 -7.84 -5.63 -8.85
C TYR A 38 -9.15 -5.13 -9.47
N LEU A 39 -9.87 -5.98 -10.20
CA LEU A 39 -11.16 -5.65 -10.77
C LEU A 39 -12.23 -5.47 -9.68
N TRP A 40 -12.23 -6.32 -8.65
CA TRP A 40 -13.07 -6.12 -7.48
C TRP A 40 -12.80 -4.77 -6.81
N ALA A 41 -11.53 -4.41 -6.61
CA ALA A 41 -11.16 -3.13 -6.03
C ALA A 41 -11.58 -1.95 -6.92
N TYR A 42 -11.40 -2.07 -8.24
CA TYR A 42 -11.85 -1.08 -9.20
C TYR A 42 -13.37 -0.88 -9.14
N ASP A 43 -14.13 -1.97 -9.19
CA ASP A 43 -15.59 -1.94 -9.17
C ASP A 43 -16.12 -1.41 -7.81
N TYR A 44 -15.42 -1.67 -6.70
CA TYR A 44 -15.69 -1.07 -5.39
C TYR A 44 -15.51 0.46 -5.42
N CYS A 45 -14.42 0.97 -6.00
CA CYS A 45 -14.19 2.41 -6.12
C CYS A 45 -15.19 3.09 -7.06
N VAL A 46 -15.65 2.43 -8.13
CA VAL A 46 -16.73 2.96 -8.98
C VAL A 46 -18.03 3.15 -8.19
N GLN A 47 -18.35 2.22 -7.27
CA GLN A 47 -19.54 2.31 -6.41
C GLN A 47 -19.33 3.27 -5.23
N ASN A 48 -18.09 3.47 -4.81
CA ASN A 48 -17.70 4.29 -3.66
C ASN A 48 -16.56 5.25 -4.07
N PRO A 49 -16.81 6.28 -4.90
CA PRO A 49 -15.75 7.09 -5.50
C PRO A 49 -14.79 7.75 -4.48
N ASP A 50 -15.29 8.10 -3.31
CA ASP A 50 -14.51 8.72 -2.22
C ASP A 50 -13.62 7.74 -1.45
N SER A 51 -13.66 6.45 -1.78
CA SER A 51 -12.80 5.44 -1.16
C SER A 51 -11.36 5.49 -1.65
N TYR A 52 -11.09 6.11 -2.79
CA TYR A 52 -9.76 6.25 -3.37
C TYR A 52 -9.20 7.66 -3.16
N ASP A 53 -8.09 7.77 -2.43
CA ASP A 53 -7.40 9.04 -2.22
C ASP A 53 -6.05 9.13 -2.97
N GLY A 54 -5.59 8.00 -3.53
CA GLY A 54 -4.39 7.92 -4.34
C GLY A 54 -3.15 7.57 -3.53
N ALA A 55 -1.96 7.74 -4.12
CA ALA A 55 -0.73 7.50 -3.40
C ALA A 55 -0.47 8.59 -2.36
N THR A 56 -0.93 8.35 -1.13
CA THR A 56 -0.60 9.22 -0.01
C THR A 56 0.91 9.07 0.34
N MET A 57 1.64 10.18 0.44
CA MET A 57 3.07 10.31 0.81
C MET A 57 4.13 10.05 -0.28
N THR A 58 3.75 9.76 -1.53
CA THR A 58 4.68 9.75 -2.67
C THR A 58 4.08 10.57 -3.82
N GLU A 59 4.91 11.38 -4.49
CA GLU A 59 4.55 12.03 -5.76
C GLU A 59 4.64 11.03 -6.92
N ASP A 60 4.20 9.78 -6.69
CA ASP A 60 4.25 8.76 -7.72
C ASP A 60 3.30 9.20 -8.84
N LEU A 61 3.86 9.29 -10.05
CA LEU A 61 3.14 9.68 -11.26
C LEU A 61 2.04 8.64 -11.52
N ALA A 62 0.81 8.95 -11.10
CA ALA A 62 -0.35 8.14 -11.42
C ALA A 62 -0.45 8.00 -12.95
N PHE A 63 -0.21 6.81 -13.47
CA PHE A 63 -0.25 6.56 -14.91
C PHE A 63 -1.73 6.59 -15.36
N HIS A 64 -2.07 7.48 -16.29
CA HIS A 64 -3.46 7.83 -16.62
C HIS A 64 -4.30 8.37 -15.43
N GLY A 65 -3.67 8.84 -14.35
CA GLY A 65 -4.38 9.35 -13.17
C GLY A 65 -4.87 8.28 -12.18
N LEU A 66 -4.60 6.99 -12.45
CA LEU A 66 -4.85 5.88 -11.53
C LEU A 66 -3.54 5.17 -11.22
N GLU A 67 -3.27 4.99 -9.93
CA GLU A 67 -2.23 4.06 -9.50
C GLU A 67 -2.89 2.78 -8.98
N PRO A 68 -2.81 1.66 -9.71
CA PRO A 68 -3.53 0.44 -9.34
C PRO A 68 -3.18 -0.05 -7.93
N GLU A 69 -1.91 0.02 -7.52
CA GLU A 69 -1.49 -0.43 -6.20
C GLU A 69 -2.01 0.48 -5.09
N ALA A 70 -2.09 1.80 -5.33
CA ALA A 70 -2.72 2.72 -4.38
C ALA A 70 -4.23 2.44 -4.26
N MET A 71 -4.92 2.19 -5.39
CA MET A 71 -6.34 1.82 -5.38
C MET A 71 -6.58 0.54 -4.59
N LEU A 72 -5.80 -0.52 -4.84
CA LEU A 72 -5.91 -1.75 -4.06
C LEU A 72 -5.67 -1.49 -2.57
N HIS A 73 -4.68 -0.67 -2.21
CA HIS A 73 -4.38 -0.31 -0.82
C HIS A 73 -5.57 0.35 -0.13
N ASP A 74 -6.12 1.38 -0.76
CA ASP A 74 -7.21 2.20 -0.23
C ASP A 74 -8.46 1.34 -0.02
N VAL A 75 -8.79 0.48 -1.00
CA VAL A 75 -9.92 -0.45 -0.89
C VAL A 75 -9.72 -1.45 0.25
N LEU A 76 -8.54 -2.04 0.41
CA LEU A 76 -8.30 -2.95 1.54
C LEU A 76 -8.46 -2.21 2.88
N TYR A 77 -7.99 -0.96 2.95
CA TYR A 77 -8.16 -0.12 4.12
C TYR A 77 -9.62 0.17 4.43
N VAL A 78 -10.41 0.55 3.41
CA VAL A 78 -11.81 0.97 3.56
C VAL A 78 -12.76 -0.22 3.65
N ALA A 79 -12.79 -1.08 2.64
CA ALA A 79 -13.73 -2.19 2.52
C ALA A 79 -13.53 -3.26 3.59
N LEU A 80 -12.28 -3.58 3.95
CA LEU A 80 -11.96 -4.61 4.94
C LEU A 80 -11.56 -4.04 6.31
N ASN A 81 -11.64 -2.72 6.51
CA ASN A 81 -11.30 -2.04 7.76
C ASN A 81 -9.93 -2.40 8.37
N VAL A 82 -8.92 -2.72 7.52
CA VAL A 82 -7.62 -3.20 8.04
C VAL A 82 -6.90 -2.18 8.91
N ALA A 83 -7.21 -0.88 8.75
CA ALA A 83 -6.66 0.23 9.52
C ALA A 83 -6.78 0.09 11.05
N GLY A 84 -7.80 -0.65 11.55
CA GLY A 84 -7.98 -0.87 12.99
C GLY A 84 -7.29 -2.12 13.52
N ASN A 85 -6.43 -2.77 12.74
CA ASN A 85 -5.78 -4.01 13.17
C ASN A 85 -4.32 -4.07 12.71
N PHE A 86 -3.38 -4.06 13.66
CA PHE A 86 -1.94 -4.13 13.41
C PHE A 86 -1.52 -5.22 12.41
N LYS A 87 -1.99 -6.45 12.62
CA LYS A 87 -1.62 -7.60 11.79
C LYS A 87 -2.10 -7.40 10.36
N HIS A 88 -3.38 -7.05 10.18
CA HIS A 88 -3.98 -6.97 8.85
C HIS A 88 -3.57 -5.71 8.10
N GLN A 89 -3.33 -4.60 8.79
CA GLN A 89 -2.73 -3.41 8.20
C GLN A 89 -1.32 -3.72 7.64
N TYR A 90 -0.48 -4.41 8.43
CA TYR A 90 0.84 -4.85 7.97
C TYR A 90 0.75 -5.75 6.74
N ILE A 91 -0.20 -6.69 6.70
CA ILE A 91 -0.41 -7.56 5.53
C ILE A 91 -0.80 -6.72 4.31
N ALA A 92 -1.73 -5.76 4.44
CA ALA A 92 -2.13 -4.91 3.33
C ALA A 92 -0.95 -4.08 2.79
N ASP A 93 -0.16 -3.46 3.67
CA ASP A 93 1.03 -2.71 3.28
C ASP A 93 2.07 -3.60 2.58
N LEU A 94 2.18 -4.87 3.01
CA LEU A 94 3.08 -5.84 2.40
C LEU A 94 2.61 -6.34 1.03
N ILE A 95 1.29 -6.53 0.85
CA ILE A 95 0.69 -6.84 -0.45
C ILE A 95 1.03 -5.73 -1.45
N ILE A 96 0.89 -4.47 -1.05
CA ILE A 96 1.17 -3.33 -1.93
C ILE A 96 2.64 -3.22 -2.28
N LYS A 97 3.55 -3.35 -1.30
CA LYS A 97 4.99 -3.44 -1.59
C LYS A 97 5.28 -4.50 -2.64
N LYS A 98 4.60 -5.66 -2.55
CA LYS A 98 4.78 -6.76 -3.48
C LYS A 98 4.26 -6.50 -4.87
N GLU A 99 3.09 -5.91 -4.99
CA GLU A 99 2.55 -5.55 -6.30
C GLU A 99 3.39 -4.46 -6.96
N MET A 100 3.88 -3.47 -6.19
CA MET A 100 4.82 -2.49 -6.73
C MET A 100 6.12 -3.13 -7.24
N GLU A 101 6.68 -4.11 -6.50
CA GLU A 101 7.84 -4.89 -6.95
C GLU A 101 7.53 -5.72 -8.21
N ALA A 102 6.35 -6.34 -8.27
CA ALA A 102 5.89 -7.12 -9.43
C ALA A 102 5.71 -6.23 -10.67
N HIS A 103 5.31 -4.98 -10.46
CA HIS A 103 5.20 -3.95 -11.49
C HIS A 103 6.53 -3.22 -11.76
N LYS A 104 7.65 -3.78 -11.29
CA LYS A 104 9.02 -3.30 -11.54
C LYS A 104 9.30 -1.87 -11.03
N LYS A 105 8.52 -1.36 -10.07
CA LYS A 105 8.87 -0.11 -9.37
C LYS A 105 10.19 -0.29 -8.62
N SER A 106 10.96 0.79 -8.47
CA SER A 106 12.31 0.70 -7.93
C SER A 106 12.31 0.23 -6.46
N SER A 107 13.41 -0.38 -6.01
CA SER A 107 13.53 -0.78 -4.61
C SER A 107 13.52 0.42 -3.64
N ILE A 108 13.88 1.60 -4.13
CA ILE A 108 13.87 2.85 -3.38
C ILE A 108 12.43 3.31 -3.15
N GLU A 109 11.62 3.37 -4.20
CA GLU A 109 10.20 3.77 -4.11
C GLU A 109 9.39 2.79 -3.25
N THR A 110 9.52 1.49 -3.54
CA THR A 110 8.79 0.44 -2.81
C THR A 110 9.18 0.38 -1.35
N GLY A 111 10.48 0.52 -1.04
CA GLY A 111 10.96 0.58 0.32
C GLY A 111 10.51 1.85 1.04
N LYS A 112 10.72 3.03 0.45
CA LYS A 112 10.30 4.31 1.03
C LYS A 112 8.82 4.27 1.44
N ARG A 113 7.93 3.87 0.53
CA ARG A 113 6.49 3.81 0.82
C ARG A 113 6.16 2.82 1.93
N PHE A 114 6.68 1.60 1.85
CA PHE A 114 6.40 0.57 2.85
C PHE A 114 6.87 0.96 4.27
N TYR A 115 8.08 1.49 4.40
CA TYR A 115 8.62 1.85 5.71
C TYR A 115 7.99 3.12 6.30
N LEU A 116 7.59 4.08 5.46
CA LEU A 116 6.79 5.23 5.92
C LEU A 116 5.42 4.80 6.44
N LEU A 117 4.75 3.85 5.76
CA LEU A 117 3.50 3.25 6.24
C LEU A 117 3.71 2.50 7.56
N LEU A 118 4.79 1.71 7.67
CA LEU A 118 5.12 0.95 8.88
C LEU A 118 5.32 1.87 10.09
N LEU A 119 6.00 3.00 9.90
CA LEU A 119 6.21 4.01 10.94
C LEU A 119 4.90 4.66 11.44
N LYS A 120 3.87 4.71 10.59
CA LYS A 120 2.56 5.25 10.94
C LYS A 120 1.71 4.25 11.75
N ILE A 121 1.93 2.94 11.62
CA ILE A 121 1.10 1.90 12.26
C ILE A 121 0.91 2.12 13.78
N PRO A 122 1.98 2.36 14.59
CA PRO A 122 1.85 2.48 16.05
C PRO A 122 0.94 3.63 16.50
N LEU A 123 0.83 4.70 15.72
CA LEU A 123 -0.01 5.86 16.04
C LEU A 123 -1.40 5.74 15.39
N PHE A 124 -1.45 5.24 14.16
CA PHE A 124 -2.69 5.22 13.38
C PHE A 124 -3.63 4.09 13.76
N VAL A 125 -3.14 2.89 14.09
CA VAL A 125 -4.02 1.77 14.48
C VAL A 125 -4.80 2.08 15.75
N PRO A 126 -4.19 2.55 16.86
CA PRO A 126 -4.95 2.92 18.05
C PRO A 126 -5.99 4.01 17.77
N TYR A 127 -5.61 5.03 16.97
CA TYR A 127 -6.54 6.07 16.54
C TYR A 127 -7.73 5.50 15.75
N ALA A 128 -7.47 4.66 14.74
CA ALA A 128 -8.51 4.06 13.91
C ALA A 128 -9.42 3.13 14.72
N TYR A 129 -8.86 2.35 15.65
CA TYR A 129 -9.59 1.40 16.47
C TYR A 129 -10.45 2.10 17.54
N ILE A 130 -9.88 3.06 18.27
CA ILE A 130 -10.53 3.71 19.42
C ILE A 130 -11.41 4.87 18.97
N ILE A 131 -10.87 5.80 18.15
CA ILE A 131 -11.55 7.05 17.81
C ILE A 131 -12.49 6.88 16.62
N LYS A 132 -12.06 6.13 15.60
CA LYS A 132 -12.86 5.90 14.39
C LYS A 132 -13.68 4.61 14.42
N ASN A 133 -13.58 3.81 15.50
CA ASN A 133 -14.28 2.54 15.70
C ASN A 133 -14.18 1.59 14.49
N ARG A 134 -13.05 1.58 13.78
CA ARG A 134 -12.82 0.76 12.58
C ARG A 134 -12.45 -0.67 12.95
N LYS A 135 -13.41 -1.45 13.43
CA LYS A 135 -13.19 -2.83 13.84
C LYS A 135 -13.43 -3.78 12.66
N MET A 136 -12.46 -4.63 12.36
CA MET A 136 -12.63 -5.68 11.35
C MET A 136 -13.62 -6.74 11.84
N SER A 137 -14.54 -7.12 10.95
CA SER A 137 -15.43 -8.27 11.15
C SER A 137 -14.64 -9.59 11.12
N ILE A 138 -15.29 -10.71 11.44
CA ILE A 138 -14.67 -12.05 11.30
C ILE A 138 -14.43 -12.35 9.81
N ASP A 139 -15.38 -11.98 8.96
CA ASP A 139 -15.31 -12.21 7.52
C ASP A 139 -14.20 -11.36 6.87
N ASP A 140 -14.03 -10.09 7.28
CA ASP A 140 -12.96 -9.23 6.77
C ASP A 140 -11.58 -9.81 7.09
N LYS A 141 -11.42 -10.39 8.28
CA LYS A 141 -10.16 -11.05 8.69
C LYS A 141 -9.90 -12.30 7.87
N LYS A 142 -10.94 -13.08 7.61
CA LYS A 142 -10.85 -14.28 6.76
C LYS A 142 -10.47 -13.89 5.34
N GLU A 143 -11.12 -12.87 4.78
CA GLU A 143 -10.84 -12.37 3.44
C GLU A 143 -9.41 -11.85 3.33
N MET A 144 -8.96 -11.05 4.31
CA MET A 144 -7.58 -10.58 4.33
C MET A 144 -6.55 -11.72 4.43
N GLN A 145 -6.91 -12.82 5.10
CA GLN A 145 -6.07 -14.02 5.17
C GLN A 145 -6.04 -14.77 3.83
N ASN A 146 -7.16 -14.87 3.11
CA ASN A 146 -7.21 -15.40 1.75
C ASN A 146 -6.33 -14.57 0.81
N LEU A 147 -6.43 -13.23 0.88
CA LEU A 147 -5.62 -12.31 0.09
C LEU A 147 -4.13 -12.43 0.44
N LYS A 148 -3.79 -12.58 1.72
CA LYS A 148 -2.41 -12.90 2.13
C LYS A 148 -1.91 -14.15 1.43
N GLU A 149 -2.69 -15.23 1.47
CA GLU A 149 -2.30 -16.50 0.85
C GLU A 149 -2.16 -16.36 -0.67
N LEU A 150 -3.04 -15.60 -1.32
CA LEU A 150 -3.01 -15.36 -2.75
C LEU A 150 -1.80 -14.53 -3.20
N PHE A 151 -1.53 -13.40 -2.54
CA PHE A 151 -0.47 -12.47 -2.96
C PHE A 151 0.91 -12.83 -2.39
N LEU A 152 0.96 -13.48 -1.23
CA LEU A 152 2.19 -13.66 -0.46
C LEU A 152 2.59 -15.14 -0.30
N LYS A 153 1.97 -16.08 -1.04
CA LYS A 153 2.26 -17.53 -0.98
C LYS A 153 3.76 -17.85 -1.00
N ASP A 154 4.46 -17.28 -1.98
CA ASP A 154 5.87 -17.54 -2.23
C ASP A 154 6.77 -16.44 -1.66
N TYR A 155 6.22 -15.59 -0.78
CA TYR A 155 6.99 -14.49 -0.23
C TYR A 155 8.04 -14.98 0.75
N LYS A 156 9.31 -14.75 0.37
CA LYS A 156 10.45 -14.89 1.27
C LYS A 156 11.00 -13.50 1.62
N VAL A 157 11.12 -13.24 2.92
CA VAL A 157 11.69 -11.99 3.42
C VAL A 157 13.17 -11.94 3.06
N ASN A 158 13.58 -10.89 2.34
CA ASN A 158 14.99 -10.64 2.08
C ASN A 158 15.59 -9.85 3.26
N TRP A 159 16.03 -10.57 4.29
CA TRP A 159 16.54 -9.97 5.53
C TRP A 159 17.67 -8.96 5.30
N LYS A 160 18.56 -9.18 4.32
CA LYS A 160 19.62 -8.20 4.00
C LYS A 160 19.04 -6.86 3.55
N ARG A 161 18.00 -6.89 2.72
CA ARG A 161 17.30 -5.68 2.26
C ARG A 161 16.49 -5.05 3.38
N GLU A 162 15.78 -5.85 4.17
CA GLU A 162 14.95 -5.31 5.24
C GLU A 162 15.79 -4.67 6.36
N LEU A 163 16.96 -5.26 6.70
CA LEU A 163 17.89 -4.68 7.67
C LEU A 163 18.45 -3.33 7.22
N LYS A 164 18.73 -3.14 5.91
CA LYS A 164 19.16 -1.84 5.37
C LYS A 164 18.12 -0.76 5.64
N TRP A 165 16.86 -1.05 5.40
CA TRP A 165 15.79 -0.09 5.62
C TRP A 165 15.49 0.15 7.11
N VAL A 166 15.57 -0.90 7.95
CA VAL A 166 15.50 -0.72 9.41
C VAL A 166 16.62 0.21 9.89
N ALA A 167 17.84 0.03 9.39
CA ALA A 167 18.95 0.94 9.71
C ALA A 167 18.67 2.38 9.24
N VAL A 168 18.16 2.57 8.02
CA VAL A 168 17.74 3.90 7.52
C VAL A 168 16.71 4.55 8.45
N VAL A 169 15.68 3.80 8.87
CA VAL A 169 14.65 4.31 9.78
C VAL A 169 15.23 4.66 11.15
N ILE A 170 16.10 3.81 11.72
CA ILE A 170 16.78 4.09 13.00
C ILE A 170 17.62 5.37 12.88
N ILE A 171 18.38 5.54 11.80
CA ILE A 171 19.19 6.74 11.56
C ILE A 171 18.30 7.99 11.51
N ILE A 172 17.17 7.93 10.81
CA ILE A 172 16.21 9.05 10.75
C ILE A 172 15.69 9.38 12.16
N ILE A 173 15.30 8.36 12.94
CA ILE A 173 14.84 8.55 14.31
C ILE A 173 15.93 9.19 15.18
N LEU A 174 17.19 8.74 15.05
CA LEU A 174 18.32 9.29 15.79
C LEU A 174 18.59 10.76 15.45
N ILE A 175 18.56 11.11 14.15
CA ILE A 175 18.73 12.49 13.69
C ILE A 175 17.59 13.38 14.22
N VAL A 176 16.34 12.93 14.10
CA VAL A 176 15.17 13.75 14.47
C VAL A 176 15.03 13.92 15.98
N LEU A 177 15.16 12.83 16.75
CA LEU A 177 14.92 12.87 18.20
C LEU A 177 16.14 13.38 18.99
N PHE A 178 17.34 13.04 18.55
CA PHE A 178 18.56 13.31 19.32
C PHE A 178 19.46 14.36 18.67
N ARG A 179 19.03 14.97 17.55
CA ARG A 179 19.81 15.96 16.78
C ARG A 179 21.25 15.51 16.53
N VAL A 180 21.43 14.20 16.33
CA VAL A 180 22.76 13.62 16.12
C VAL A 180 23.32 14.13 14.80
N ASP A 181 24.51 14.72 14.85
CA ASP A 181 25.21 15.19 13.66
C ASP A 181 25.50 13.99 12.73
N VAL A 182 25.02 14.10 11.48
CA VAL A 182 25.14 13.06 10.45
C VAL A 182 26.61 12.65 10.23
N ASN A 183 27.54 13.57 10.42
CA ASN A 183 28.98 13.31 10.28
C ASN A 183 29.54 12.36 11.33
N ASN A 184 28.95 12.30 12.53
CA ASN A 184 29.35 11.36 13.58
C ASN A 184 28.76 9.96 13.36
N LEU A 185 27.60 9.86 12.71
CA LEU A 185 26.98 8.58 12.37
C LEU A 185 27.72 7.87 11.23
N ILE A 186 28.20 8.60 10.21
CA ILE A 186 28.94 8.00 9.09
C ILE A 186 30.23 7.30 9.57
N LYS A 187 30.94 7.87 10.55
CA LYS A 187 32.16 7.30 11.17
C LYS A 187 31.93 6.03 12.00
N LEU A 188 30.68 5.73 12.35
CA LEU A 188 30.32 4.54 13.13
C LEU A 188 30.04 3.32 12.23
N PHE A 189 29.82 3.55 10.94
CA PHE A 189 29.44 2.52 9.98
C PHE A 189 30.43 2.33 8.82
N PHE A 190 31.44 3.20 8.70
CA PHE A 190 32.56 3.15 7.75
C PHE A 190 33.87 3.45 8.47
#